data_AF-A0A222WGF5-F1
#
_entry.id   AF-A0A222WGF5-F1
#
_cell.length_a   1.000
_cell.length_b   1.000
_cell.length_c   1.000
_cell.angle_alpha   90.00
_cell.angle_beta   90.00
_cell.angle_gamma   90.00
#
_symmetry.space_group_name_H-M   'P 1'
#
loop_
_entity.id
_entity.type
_entity.pdbx_description
1 polymer ?
#
loop_
_entity_poly.entity_id
_entity_poly.type
_entity_poly.pdbx_seq_one_letter_code
_entity_poly.pdbx_strand_id
1 'polypeptide(L)'
;MNRKTPLILALILMVMYLGGCSNLSNNEKKELVDVATPIGVKFIKEHYDADFILKDYVVDDPAVHSRIYLYGYIKGHEDSKITIYYNYKTKEVIDVSGPDWFIDSEVPKYKAPSS
;
A
#
# COMPACT_ATOMS: atom_id res chain seq x y z
N MET A 1 46.55 14.34 -17.67
CA MET A 1 45.45 13.34 -17.60
C MET A 1 46.06 12.00 -17.23
N ASN A 2 45.79 11.49 -16.02
CA ASN A 2 46.46 10.30 -15.51
C ASN A 2 45.94 9.06 -16.26
N ARG A 3 46.81 8.16 -16.74
CA ARG A 3 46.39 6.98 -17.56
C ARG A 3 45.36 6.07 -16.86
N LYS A 4 45.19 6.22 -15.54
CA LYS A 4 44.25 5.50 -14.68
C LYS A 4 42.89 6.20 -14.49
N THR A 5 42.77 7.51 -14.76
CA THR A 5 41.50 8.25 -14.57
C THR A 5 40.33 7.75 -15.43
N PRO A 6 40.51 7.34 -16.72
CA PRO A 6 39.37 6.80 -17.47
C PRO A 6 38.89 5.44 -16.94
N LEU A 7 39.81 4.64 -16.37
CA LEU A 7 39.48 3.33 -15.78
C LEU A 7 38.64 3.48 -14.50
N ILE A 8 39.01 4.44 -13.65
CA ILE A 8 38.29 4.73 -12.41
C ILE A 8 36.87 5.27 -12.72
N LEU A 9 36.73 6.14 -13.72
CA LEU A 9 35.43 6.66 -14.13
C LEU A 9 34.50 5.56 -14.66
N ALA A 10 35.03 4.63 -15.48
CA ALA A 10 34.27 3.51 -16.00
C ALA A 10 33.77 2.57 -14.88
N LEU A 11 34.59 2.37 -13.84
CA LEU A 11 34.22 1.54 -12.69
C LEU A 11 33.06 2.17 -11.89
N ILE A 12 33.09 3.49 -11.69
CA ILE A 12 32.04 4.23 -10.97
C ILE A 12 30.72 4.17 -11.74
N LEU A 13 30.75 4.37 -13.06
CA LEU A 13 29.56 4.24 -13.92
C LEU A 13 28.99 2.81 -13.90
N MET A 14 29.84 1.79 -13.85
CA MET A 14 29.40 0.39 -13.79
C MET A 14 28.69 0.05 -12.46
N VAL A 15 29.15 0.59 -11.33
CA VAL A 15 28.49 0.42 -10.03
C VAL A 15 27.14 1.13 -10.00
N MET A 16 27.03 2.31 -10.61
CA MET A 16 25.75 3.03 -10.73
C MET A 16 24.73 2.28 -11.61
N TYR A 17 25.18 1.56 -12.64
CA TYR A 17 24.34 0.70 -13.47
C TYR A 17 23.86 -0.57 -12.75
N LEU A 18 24.67 -1.11 -11.83
CA LEU A 18 24.31 -2.30 -11.05
C LEU A 18 23.40 -2.01 -9.84
N GLY A 19 23.34 -0.76 -9.39
CA GLY A 19 22.38 -0.29 -8.37
C GLY A 19 20.98 0.01 -8.90
N GLY A 20 20.61 -0.54 -10.07
CA GLY A 20 19.35 -0.29 -10.77
C GLY A 20 18.11 -0.54 -9.89
N CYS A 21 17.13 0.36 -10.01
CA CYS A 21 15.87 0.40 -9.26
C CYS A 21 15.31 -0.97 -8.88
N SER A 22 15.34 -1.31 -7.59
CA SER A 22 14.72 -2.51 -7.04
C SER A 22 13.20 -2.36 -7.05
N ASN A 23 12.58 -2.65 -8.19
CA ASN A 23 11.14 -2.79 -8.30
C ASN A 23 10.72 -4.13 -7.69
N LEU A 24 9.63 -4.14 -6.92
CA LEU A 24 9.00 -5.38 -6.48
C LEU A 24 8.56 -6.20 -7.70
N SER A 25 8.90 -7.48 -7.70
CA SER A 25 8.36 -8.45 -8.66
C SER A 25 6.85 -8.66 -8.44
N ASN A 26 6.16 -9.21 -9.43
CA ASN A 26 4.73 -9.50 -9.31
C ASN A 26 4.43 -10.50 -8.19
N ASN A 27 5.32 -11.46 -7.94
CA ASN A 27 5.16 -12.44 -6.87
C ASN A 27 5.26 -11.77 -5.49
N GLU A 28 6.26 -10.91 -5.28
CA GLU A 28 6.39 -10.17 -4.02
C GLU A 28 5.20 -9.25 -3.78
N LYS A 29 4.71 -8.56 -4.82
CA LYS A 29 3.48 -7.74 -4.72
C LYS A 29 2.29 -8.58 -4.28
N LYS A 30 2.12 -9.76 -4.87
CA LYS A 30 1.04 -10.69 -4.52
C LYS A 30 1.15 -11.18 -3.07
N GLU A 31 2.36 -11.55 -2.62
CA GLU A 31 2.57 -11.97 -1.22
C GLU A 31 2.24 -10.85 -0.23
N LEU A 32 2.65 -9.61 -0.52
CA LEU A 32 2.31 -8.45 0.31
C LEU A 32 0.80 -8.24 0.41
N VAL A 33 0.08 -8.40 -0.70
CA VAL A 33 -1.39 -8.27 -0.76
C VAL A 33 -2.09 -9.42 -0.04
N ASP A 34 -1.62 -10.65 -0.19
CA ASP A 34 -2.20 -11.83 0.48
C ASP A 34 -2.09 -11.68 2.02
N VAL A 35 -1.07 -10.99 2.53
CA VAL A 35 -0.95 -10.61 3.95
C VAL A 35 -1.83 -9.41 4.32
N ALA A 36 -1.84 -8.36 3.49
CA ALA A 36 -2.56 -7.12 3.79
C ALA A 36 -4.08 -7.29 3.77
N THR A 37 -4.60 -8.11 2.85
CA THR A 37 -6.03 -8.31 2.63
C THR A 37 -6.78 -8.73 3.90
N PRO A 38 -6.42 -9.82 4.60
CA PRO A 38 -7.12 -10.23 5.81
C PRO A 38 -7.02 -9.18 6.93
N ILE A 39 -5.92 -8.43 7.01
CA ILE A 39 -5.75 -7.35 7.98
C ILE A 39 -6.72 -6.20 7.67
N GLY A 40 -6.79 -5.79 6.40
CA GLY A 40 -7.72 -4.74 5.94
C GLY A 40 -9.18 -5.15 6.16
N VAL A 41 -9.56 -6.37 5.77
CA VAL A 41 -10.92 -6.90 6.00
C VAL A 41 -11.28 -6.87 7.48
N LYS A 42 -10.36 -7.31 8.35
CA LYS A 42 -10.57 -7.28 9.80
C LYS A 42 -10.72 -5.85 10.32
N PHE A 43 -9.87 -4.93 9.87
CA PHE A 43 -9.94 -3.53 10.26
C PHE A 43 -11.30 -2.92 9.91
N ILE A 44 -11.79 -3.13 8.67
CA ILE A 44 -13.11 -2.64 8.27
C ILE A 44 -14.22 -3.24 9.14
N LYS A 45 -14.13 -4.54 9.45
CA LYS A 45 -15.13 -5.19 10.31
C LYS A 45 -15.14 -4.60 11.72
N GLU A 46 -13.97 -4.34 12.31
CA GLU A 46 -13.87 -3.81 13.67
C GLU A 46 -14.24 -2.33 13.74
N HIS A 47 -13.80 -1.52 12.78
CA HIS A 47 -13.95 -0.07 12.79
C HIS A 47 -15.27 0.43 12.20
N TYR A 48 -15.89 -0.30 11.28
CA TYR A 48 -17.10 0.15 10.56
C TYR A 48 -18.26 -0.85 10.65
N ASP A 49 -18.07 -2.00 11.33
CA ASP A 49 -19.04 -3.11 11.38
C ASP A 49 -19.51 -3.59 9.99
N ALA A 50 -18.62 -3.50 9.01
CA ALA A 50 -18.93 -3.75 7.61
C ALA A 50 -18.11 -4.92 7.04
N ASP A 51 -18.67 -5.60 6.03
CA ASP A 51 -18.01 -6.71 5.34
C ASP A 51 -17.39 -6.22 4.02
N PHE A 52 -16.08 -5.98 4.02
CA PHE A 52 -15.32 -5.54 2.84
C PHE A 52 -14.99 -6.71 1.90
N ILE A 53 -15.18 -6.51 0.60
CA ILE A 53 -14.81 -7.46 -0.45
C ILE A 53 -13.75 -6.81 -1.35
N LEU A 54 -12.56 -7.40 -1.36
CA LEU A 54 -11.47 -6.97 -2.25
C LEU A 54 -11.85 -7.24 -3.71
N LYS A 55 -11.60 -6.25 -4.56
CA LYS A 55 -11.78 -6.35 -6.02
C LYS A 55 -10.45 -6.23 -6.76
N ASP A 56 -9.59 -5.32 -6.32
CA ASP A 56 -8.32 -5.03 -6.97
C ASP A 56 -7.32 -4.42 -5.98
N TYR A 57 -6.06 -4.26 -6.38
CA TYR A 57 -5.04 -3.63 -5.56
C TYR A 57 -3.97 -2.93 -6.40
N VAL A 58 -3.30 -1.96 -5.77
CA VAL A 58 -2.05 -1.37 -6.28
C VAL A 58 -1.03 -1.38 -5.15
N VAL A 59 0.20 -1.80 -5.46
CA VAL A 59 1.34 -1.68 -4.55
C VAL A 59 2.21 -0.54 -5.08
N ASP A 60 2.43 0.48 -4.25
CA ASP A 60 3.32 1.59 -4.59
C ASP A 60 4.73 1.08 -4.86
N ASP A 61 5.47 1.80 -5.71
CA ASP A 61 6.90 1.57 -5.84
C ASP A 61 7.57 1.79 -4.46
N PRO A 62 8.38 0.83 -3.96
CA PRO A 62 9.03 0.94 -2.65
C PRO A 62 9.87 2.20 -2.46
N ALA A 63 10.34 2.83 -3.55
CA ALA A 63 11.10 4.08 -3.52
C ALA A 63 10.24 5.31 -3.20
N VAL A 64 8.91 5.22 -3.38
CA VAL A 64 7.97 6.32 -3.09
C VAL A 64 7.38 6.12 -1.70
N HIS A 65 6.64 5.03 -1.49
CA HIS A 65 6.05 4.70 -0.19
C HIS A 65 5.95 3.18 -0.02
N SER A 66 6.01 2.71 1.22
CA SER A 66 5.73 1.31 1.53
C SER A 66 4.23 1.07 1.73
N ARG A 67 3.44 1.27 0.67
CA ARG A 67 1.97 1.29 0.72
C ARG A 67 1.32 0.33 -0.28
N ILE A 68 0.20 -0.27 0.16
CA ILE A 68 -0.75 -0.99 -0.69
C ILE A 68 -2.09 -0.27 -0.62
N TYR A 69 -2.73 -0.10 -1.77
CA TYR A 69 -4.12 0.31 -1.88
C TYR A 69 -4.94 -0.93 -2.18
N LEU A 70 -5.82 -1.31 -1.27
CA LEU A 70 -6.77 -2.39 -1.46
C LEU A 70 -8.10 -1.77 -1.88
N TYR A 71 -8.49 -1.99 -3.13
CA TYR A 71 -9.73 -1.46 -3.71
C TYR A 71 -10.83 -2.51 -3.63
N GLY A 72 -11.97 -2.13 -3.09
CA GLY A 72 -13.09 -3.03 -2.94
C GLY A 72 -14.38 -2.28 -2.72
N TYR A 73 -15.34 -2.98 -2.13
CA TYR A 73 -16.66 -2.47 -1.80
C TYR A 73 -17.16 -3.15 -0.52
N ILE A 74 -18.19 -2.56 0.10
CA ILE A 74 -18.92 -3.21 1.19
C ILE A 74 -20.02 -4.08 0.59
N LYS A 75 -20.21 -5.29 1.11
CA LYS A 75 -21.30 -6.19 0.70
C LYS A 75 -22.66 -5.46 0.77
N GLY A 76 -23.42 -5.47 -0.33
CA GLY A 76 -24.68 -4.74 -0.46
C GLY A 76 -24.54 -3.29 -0.98
N HIS A 77 -23.31 -2.83 -1.20
CA HIS A 77 -22.95 -1.51 -1.76
C HIS A 77 -21.87 -1.65 -2.84
N GLU A 78 -22.08 -2.57 -3.79
CA GLU A 78 -21.12 -2.95 -4.84
C GLU A 78 -20.71 -1.80 -5.78
N ASP A 79 -21.56 -0.77 -5.87
CA ASP A 79 -21.34 0.45 -6.66
C ASP A 79 -20.44 1.48 -5.96
N SER A 80 -20.22 1.31 -4.65
CA SER A 80 -19.48 2.23 -3.81
C SER A 80 -18.06 1.73 -3.60
N LYS A 81 -17.09 2.46 -4.17
CA LYS A 81 -15.67 2.13 -4.01
C LYS A 81 -15.19 2.48 -2.60
N ILE A 82 -14.61 1.50 -1.92
CA ILE A 82 -13.84 1.66 -0.69
C ILE A 82 -12.35 1.40 -0.99
N THR A 83 -11.47 2.21 -0.40
CA THR A 83 -10.02 2.02 -0.48
C THR A 83 -9.43 1.90 0.91
N ILE A 84 -8.70 0.83 1.18
CA ILE A 84 -7.90 0.66 2.39
C ILE A 84 -6.45 0.99 2.05
N TYR A 85 -5.84 1.90 2.81
CA TYR A 85 -4.44 2.30 2.66
C TYR A 85 -3.64 1.55 3.70
N TYR A 86 -2.82 0.59 3.27
CA TYR A 86 -2.07 -0.29 4.17
C TYR A 86 -0.57 -0.06 4.05
N ASN A 87 0.12 0.14 5.17
CA ASN A 87 1.57 0.20 5.22
C ASN A 87 2.15 -1.20 5.41
N TYR A 88 2.83 -1.75 4.39
CA TYR A 88 3.35 -3.11 4.49
C TYR A 88 4.65 -3.24 5.29
N LYS A 89 5.30 -2.13 5.66
CA LYS A 89 6.44 -2.14 6.58
C LYS A 89 5.99 -2.14 8.05
N THR A 90 5.08 -1.24 8.42
CA THR A 90 4.54 -1.18 9.80
C THR A 90 3.45 -2.22 10.05
N LYS A 91 2.89 -2.78 8.98
CA LYS A 91 1.80 -3.77 8.98
C LYS A 91 0.50 -3.22 9.55
N GLU A 92 0.19 -1.97 9.24
CA GLU A 92 -0.94 -1.23 9.77
C GLU A 92 -1.81 -0.66 8.64
N VAL A 93 -3.11 -0.58 8.88
CA VAL A 93 -4.00 0.26 8.09
C VAL A 93 -3.73 1.71 8.52
N ILE A 94 -3.35 2.54 7.56
CA ILE A 94 -3.03 3.96 7.76
C ILE A 94 -4.29 4.80 7.66
N ASP A 95 -5.16 4.47 6.72
CA ASP A 95 -6.35 5.25 6.39
C ASP A 95 -7.36 4.38 5.62
N VAL A 96 -8.60 4.87 5.53
CA VAL A 96 -9.68 4.30 4.74
C VAL A 96 -10.43 5.44 4.06
N SER A 97 -10.66 5.32 2.75
CA SER A 97 -11.46 6.29 1.99
C SER A 97 -12.66 5.63 1.32
N GLY A 98 -13.72 6.41 1.13
CA GLY A 98 -14.99 5.96 0.62
C GLY A 98 -16.02 7.10 0.62
N PRO A 99 -17.27 6.81 0.26
CA PRO A 99 -18.36 7.79 0.34
C PRO A 99 -18.69 8.14 1.79
N ASP A 100 -19.24 9.35 2.00
CA ASP A 100 -19.55 9.90 3.33
C ASP A 100 -20.37 8.93 4.20
N TRP A 101 -21.38 8.27 3.62
CA TRP A 101 -22.22 7.32 4.36
C TRP A 101 -21.42 6.19 5.04
N PHE A 102 -20.28 5.81 4.44
CA PHE A 102 -19.41 4.77 4.97
C PHE A 102 -18.39 5.34 5.95
N ILE A 103 -17.74 6.47 5.60
CA ILE A 103 -16.74 7.08 6.48
C ILE A 103 -17.39 7.57 7.79
N ASP A 104 -18.59 8.14 7.70
CA ASP A 104 -19.34 8.60 8.87
C ASP A 104 -19.81 7.46 9.77
N SER A 105 -19.89 6.22 9.23
CA SER A 105 -20.28 5.02 9.96
C SER A 105 -19.17 4.43 10.84
N GLU A 106 -17.98 5.03 10.88
CA GLU A 106 -16.92 4.59 11.78
C GLU A 106 -17.43 4.54 13.23
N VAL A 107 -17.17 3.43 13.92
CA VAL A 107 -17.62 3.20 15.28
C VAL A 107 -16.97 4.26 16.19
N PRO A 108 -17.73 4.99 17.03
CA PRO A 108 -17.24 6.16 17.77
C PRO A 108 -15.96 5.94 18.60
N LYS A 109 -15.73 4.71 19.10
CA LYS A 109 -14.54 4.37 19.89
C LYS A 109 -13.23 4.40 19.09
N TYR A 110 -13.32 4.40 17.76
CA TYR A 110 -12.16 4.45 16.87
C TYR A 110 -12.01 5.77 16.13
N LYS A 111 -13.04 6.64 16.14
CA LYS A 111 -12.93 7.99 15.61
C LYS A 111 -11.80 8.70 16.32
N ALA A 112 -10.81 9.18 15.57
CA ALA A 112 -9.82 10.09 16.10
C ALA A 112 -10.55 11.32 16.68
N PRO A 113 -10.14 11.86 17.84
CA PRO A 113 -10.72 13.09 18.34
C PRO A 113 -10.54 14.17 17.27
N SER A 114 -11.65 14.79 16.88
CA SER A 114 -11.62 15.93 15.96
C SER A 114 -10.76 17.03 16.60
N SER A 115 -9.65 17.37 15.96
CA SER A 115 -8.77 18.48 16.38
C SER A 115 -9.41 19.82 16.08
#